data_AF-A0A5B8VU60-F1
#
_entry.id   AF-A0A5B8VU60-F1
#
_cell.length_a   1.000
_cell.length_b   1.000
_cell.length_c   1.000
_cell.angle_alpha   90.00
_cell.angle_beta   90.00
_cell.angle_gamma   90.00
#
_symmetry.space_group_name_H-M   'P 1'
#
loop_
_entity.id
_entity.type
_entity.pdbx_description
1 polymer ?
#
loop_
_entity_poly.entity_id
_entity_poly.type
_entity_poly.pdbx_seq_one_letter_code
_entity_poly.pdbx_strand_id
1 'polypeptide(L)'
;MILPQNLPITTGYSSQFFANVGKTENKGIEFGLTSINFKPVSRSTFGWTTNLSVSLNRNKITALSSGVTEDIGSNRFVGYPINSLYN
;
A
#
# COMPACT_ATOMS: atom_id res chain seq x y z
N MET A 1 9.74 -3.56 -4.77
CA MET A 1 8.65 -3.06 -5.63
C MET A 1 9.15 -3.13 -7.07
N ILE A 2 8.37 -3.73 -7.98
CA ILE A 2 8.70 -3.81 -9.41
C ILE A 2 7.91 -2.70 -10.12
N LEU A 3 8.60 -1.83 -10.85
CA LEU A 3 7.99 -0.67 -11.50
C LEU A 3 8.68 -0.38 -12.83
N PRO A 4 7.98 0.28 -13.77
CA PRO A 4 8.59 0.77 -14.99
C PRO A 4 9.57 1.90 -14.67
N GLN A 5 10.78 1.79 -15.20
CA GLN A 5 11.84 2.80 -15.18
C GLN A 5 12.00 3.35 -16.60
N ASN A 6 11.95 4.68 -16.74
CA ASN A 6 12.29 5.33 -18.00
C ASN A 6 13.82 5.54 -18.03
N LEU A 7 14.50 4.96 -19.02
CA LEU A 7 15.93 5.18 -19.25
C LEU A 7 16.14 6.30 -20.28
N PRO A 8 17.27 7.04 -20.20
CA PRO A 8 17.65 8.00 -21.23
C PRO A 8 17.81 7.31 -22.60
N ILE A 9 17.32 7.98 -23.65
CA ILE A 9 17.31 7.52 -25.05
C ILE A 9 18.72 7.22 -25.58
N THR A 10 19.76 7.74 -24.94
CA THR A 10 21.19 7.51 -25.28
C THR A 10 21.67 6.08 -25.06
N THR A 11 20.87 5.24 -24.39
CA THR A 11 21.18 3.81 -24.14
C THR A 11 20.72 2.88 -25.27
N GLY A 12 20.03 3.40 -26.29
CA GLY A 12 19.60 2.62 -27.46
C GLY A 12 18.37 1.72 -27.25
N TYR A 13 17.75 1.76 -26.06
CA TYR A 13 16.52 1.03 -25.76
C TYR A 13 15.31 1.98 -25.74
N SER A 14 14.33 1.72 -26.62
CA SER A 14 13.07 2.46 -26.74
C SER A 14 11.93 1.91 -25.87
N SER A 15 12.23 0.97 -24.97
CA SER A 15 11.24 0.27 -24.16
C SER A 15 11.42 0.54 -22.66
N GLN A 16 10.30 0.83 -21.99
CA GLN A 16 10.22 0.86 -20.53
C GLN A 16 10.71 -0.47 -19.95
N PHE A 17 11.78 -0.43 -19.16
CA PHE A 17 12.27 -1.61 -18.46
C PHE A 17 11.62 -1.69 -17.08
N PHE A 18 11.12 -2.87 -16.70
CA PHE A 18 10.67 -3.13 -15.35
C PHE A 18 11.89 -3.50 -14.49
N ALA A 19 12.24 -2.63 -13.55
CA ALA A 19 13.32 -2.88 -12.60
C ALA A 19 12.78 -2.86 -11.16
N ASN A 20 13.50 -3.50 -10.24
CA ASN A 20 13.27 -3.31 -8.81
C ASN A 20 13.80 -1.92 -8.41
N VAL A 21 13.04 -0.87 -8.75
CA VAL A 21 13.42 0.54 -8.56
C VAL A 21 13.31 1.01 -7.10
N GLY A 22 12.94 0.12 -6.18
CA GLY A 22 12.88 0.47 -4.76
C GLY A 22 12.31 -0.59 -3.84
N LYS A 23 12.50 -0.35 -2.54
CA LYS A 23 11.85 -1.06 -1.44
C LYS A 23 10.71 -0.21 -0.92
N THR A 24 9.59 -0.86 -0.67
CA THR A 24 8.40 -0.26 -0.10
C THR A 24 8.03 -1.05 1.14
N GLU A 25 7.71 -0.34 2.21
CA GLU A 25 7.15 -0.91 3.41
C GLU A 25 5.67 -0.57 3.46
N ASN A 26 4.84 -1.54 3.81
CA ASN A 26 3.44 -1.31 4.12
C ASN A 26 3.19 -1.77 5.56
N LYS A 27 2.71 -0.86 6.41
CA LYS A 27 2.36 -1.12 7.81
C LYS A 27 0.91 -0.71 8.03
N GLY A 28 0.17 -1.55 8.73
CA GLY A 28 -1.22 -1.27 9.08
C GLY A 28 -1.61 -1.87 10.41
N ILE A 29 -2.75 -1.40 10.91
CA ILE A 29 -3.43 -1.97 12.07
C ILE A 29 -4.83 -2.37 11.60
N GLU A 30 -5.23 -3.58 12.00
CA GLU A 30 -6.55 -4.11 11.73
C GLU A 30 -7.22 -4.43 13.06
N PHE A 31 -8.46 -3.95 13.21
CA PHE A 31 -9.30 -4.22 14.36
C PHE A 31 -10.60 -4.85 13.89
N GLY A 32 -10.94 -5.99 14.49
CA GLY A 32 -12.19 -6.70 14.26
C GLY A 32 -12.92 -6.89 15.57
N LEU A 33 -14.22 -6.57 15.58
CA LEU A 33 -15.11 -6.84 16.68
C LEU A 33 -16.34 -7.58 16.17
N THR A 34 -16.57 -8.76 16.74
CA THR A 34 -17.82 -9.50 16.59
C THR A 34 -18.53 -9.54 17.93
N SER A 35 -19.77 -9.07 17.96
CA SER A 35 -20.64 -9.11 19.13
C SER A 35 -21.92 -9.87 18.81
N ILE A 36 -22.29 -10.84 19.65
CA ILE A 36 -23.57 -11.52 19.57
C ILE A 36 -24.49 -10.85 20.58
N ASN A 37 -25.34 -9.94 20.12
CA ASN A 37 -26.23 -9.17 20.98
C ASN A 37 -27.46 -10.01 21.39
N PHE A 38 -28.00 -10.83 20.48
CA PHE A 38 -29.06 -11.79 20.79
C PHE A 38 -28.77 -13.15 20.16
N LYS A 39 -28.63 -14.17 21.01
CA LYS A 39 -28.45 -15.56 20.58
C LYS A 39 -29.83 -16.24 20.51
N PRO A 40 -30.29 -16.66 19.32
CA PRO A 40 -31.59 -17.31 19.21
C PRO A 40 -31.54 -18.71 19.84
N VAL A 41 -32.57 -19.06 20.61
CA VAL A 41 -32.73 -20.38 21.25
C VAL A 41 -33.51 -21.37 20.39
N SER A 42 -34.25 -20.89 19.40
CA SER A 42 -34.94 -21.70 18.39
C SER A 42 -34.94 -20.96 17.04
N ARG A 43 -35.28 -21.67 15.95
CA ARG A 43 -35.38 -21.07 14.60
C ARG A 43 -36.45 -19.97 14.49
N SER A 44 -37.43 -19.94 15.39
CA SER A 44 -38.46 -18.90 15.43
C SER A 44 -38.08 -17.72 16.32
N THR A 45 -36.94 -17.77 17.02
CA THR A 45 -36.49 -16.70 17.91
C THR A 45 -35.59 -15.72 17.17
N PHE A 46 -35.75 -14.43 17.44
CA PHE A 46 -34.89 -13.38 16.88
C PHE A 46 -33.42 -13.56 17.31
N GLY A 47 -32.51 -13.39 16.36
CA GLY A 47 -31.07 -13.40 16.58
C GLY A 47 -30.41 -12.16 15.98
N TRP A 48 -29.42 -11.61 16.68
CA TRP A 48 -28.70 -10.42 16.24
C TRP A 48 -27.21 -10.52 16.57
N THR A 49 -26.39 -10.39 15.54
CA THR A 49 -24.93 -10.30 15.63
C THR A 49 -24.48 -9.03 14.94
N THR A 50 -23.61 -8.27 15.60
CA THR A 50 -22.92 -7.10 15.03
C THR A 50 -21.49 -7.48 14.67
N ASN A 51 -21.05 -7.07 13.49
CA ASN A 51 -19.66 -7.20 13.05
C ASN A 51 -19.13 -5.82 12.67
N LEU A 52 -18.00 -5.43 13.25
CA LEU A 52 -17.29 -4.20 12.94
C LEU A 52 -15.86 -4.56 12.51
N SER A 53 -15.44 -4.05 11.37
CA SER A 53 -14.06 -4.13 10.88
C SER A 53 -13.53 -2.74 10.61
N VAL A 54 -12.37 -2.42 11.18
CA VAL A 54 -11.67 -1.16 10.99
C VAL A 54 -10.23 -1.48 10.59
N SER A 55 -9.77 -0.90 9.49
CA SER A 55 -8.39 -1.05 9.04
C SER A 55 -7.77 0.31 8.75
N LEU A 56 -6.49 0.43 9.10
CA LEU A 56 -5.66 1.58 8.82
C LEU A 56 -4.38 1.08 8.18
N ASN A 57 -4.03 1.63 7.03
CA ASN A 57 -2.88 1.22 6.25
C ASN A 57 -2.01 2.43 5.90
N ARG A 58 -0.69 2.29 6.05
CA ARG A 58 0.30 3.30 5.69
C ARG A 58 1.41 2.64 4.89
N ASN A 59 1.56 3.09 3.65
CA ASN A 59 2.65 2.71 2.77
C ASN A 59 3.76 3.76 2.80
N LYS A 60 5.01 3.31 2.67
CA LYS A 60 6.20 4.17 2.61
C LYS A 60 7.23 3.59 1.65
N ILE A 61 7.86 4.44 0.86
CA ILE A 61 9.08 4.08 0.10
C ILE A 61 10.27 4.13 1.08
N THR A 62 10.94 3.01 1.28
CA THR A 62 12.08 2.87 2.23
C THR A 62 13.43 3.00 1.54
N ALA A 63 13.51 2.70 0.25
CA ALA A 63 14.70 2.94 -0.55
C ALA A 63 14.31 3.01 -2.04
N LEU A 64 15.03 3.81 -2.82
CA LEU A 64 15.00 3.73 -4.28
C LEU A 64 16.30 3.06 -4.78
N SER A 65 16.27 2.52 -6.01
CA SER A 65 17.47 1.97 -6.64
C SER A 65 18.51 3.08 -6.83
N SER A 66 19.79 2.71 -6.90
CA SER A 66 20.95 3.62 -7.05
C SER A 66 21.28 4.56 -5.88
N GLY A 67 20.64 4.41 -4.71
CA GLY A 67 20.95 5.23 -3.52
C GLY A 67 20.38 6.66 -3.58
N VAL A 68 19.57 6.94 -4.59
CA VAL A 68 18.86 8.20 -4.76
C VAL A 68 17.73 8.31 -3.73
N THR A 69 17.58 9.47 -3.10
CA THR A 69 16.56 9.73 -2.08
C THR A 69 15.25 10.25 -2.67
N GLU A 70 15.31 10.81 -3.88
CA GLU A 70 14.20 11.49 -4.54
C GLU A 70 14.21 11.24 -6.06
N ASP A 71 13.11 10.72 -6.60
CA ASP A 71 12.85 10.63 -8.03
C ASP A 71 11.69 11.55 -8.37
N ILE A 72 12.04 12.80 -8.68
CA ILE A 72 11.10 13.89 -9.02
C ILE A 72 10.33 13.56 -10.30
N GLY A 73 10.96 12.90 -11.27
CA GLY A 73 10.33 12.52 -12.54
C GLY A 73 9.19 11.49 -12.36
N SER A 74 9.22 10.73 -11.26
CA SER A 74 8.21 9.73 -10.94
C SER A 74 7.38 10.05 -9.68
N ASN A 75 7.52 11.25 -9.08
CA ASN A 75 6.90 11.63 -7.80
C ASN A 75 7.13 10.61 -6.66
N ARG A 76 8.37 10.16 -6.50
CA ARG A 76 8.76 9.16 -5.48
C ARG A 76 9.80 9.74 -4.54
N PHE A 77 9.49 9.70 -3.25
CA PHE A 77 10.35 10.23 -2.21
C PHE A 77 10.58 9.15 -1.14
N VAL A 78 11.85 8.84 -0.85
CA VAL A 78 12.20 7.95 0.27
C VAL A 78 11.75 8.63 1.55
N GLY A 79 10.88 7.99 2.32
CA GLY A 79 10.23 8.68 3.43
C GLY A 79 8.71 8.64 3.38
N TYR A 80 8.15 8.65 2.17
CA TYR A 80 6.79 9.09 1.90
C TYR A 80 5.94 8.00 1.23
N PRO A 81 4.60 8.16 1.24
CA PRO A 81 3.70 7.29 0.48
C PRO A 81 4.00 7.34 -1.02
N ILE A 82 3.70 6.22 -1.68
CA ILE A 82 3.67 6.16 -3.15
C ILE A 82 2.54 7.11 -3.60
N ASN A 83 2.87 8.10 -4.43
CA ASN A 83 2.03 9.22 -4.88
C ASN A 83 1.94 10.45 -3.95
N SER A 84 2.94 10.70 -3.10
CA SER A 84 3.04 11.99 -2.41
C SER A 84 3.28 13.11 -3.43
N LEU A 85 2.42 14.14 -3.45
CA LEU A 85 2.55 15.31 -4.33
C LEU A 85 3.49 16.39 -3.77
N TYR A 86 3.96 16.23 -2.53
CA TYR A 86 4.82 17.17 -1.79
C TYR A 86 5.70 16.45 -0.75
N ASN A 87 6.83 17.06 -0.38
CA ASN A 87 7.76 16.61 0.67
C ASN A 87 7.52 17.32 2.02
#